data_AF-A0A1C5FCL9-F1
#
_entry.id   AF-A0A1C5FCL9-F1
#
_cell.length_a   1.000
_cell.length_b   1.000
_cell.length_c   1.000
_cell.angle_alpha   90.00
_cell.angle_beta   90.00
_cell.angle_gamma   90.00
#
_symmetry.space_group_name_H-M   'P 1'
#
loop_
_entity.id
_entity.type
_entity.pdbx_description
1 polymer ?
#
loop_
_entity_poly.entity_id
_entity_poly.type
_entity_poly.pdbx_seq_one_letter_code
_entity_poly.pdbx_strand_id
1 'polypeptide(L)'
;TATLDAVLGTSAAGTWARVQLRPLEQARPTATLETVRTWLRADARLPAAAAALGISLPGARKRLTRAEDVLGRSLLTAPSAKYELWLAMRALGSL
;
A
#
# COMPACT_ATOMS: atom_id res chain seq x y z
N THR A 1 -16.55 23.52 -1.61
CA THR A 1 -16.62 22.08 -1.91
C THR A 1 -15.47 21.38 -1.20
N ALA A 2 -15.72 20.26 -0.53
CA ALA A 2 -14.63 19.49 0.09
C ALA A 2 -13.75 18.86 -0.99
N THR A 3 -12.43 19.09 -0.92
CA THR A 3 -11.45 18.41 -1.77
C THR A 3 -10.95 17.15 -1.09
N LEU A 4 -10.41 16.19 -1.87
CA LEU A 4 -9.82 14.99 -1.29
C LEU A 4 -8.68 15.34 -0.32
N ASP A 5 -7.81 16.28 -0.69
CA ASP A 5 -6.69 16.68 0.17
C ASP A 5 -7.14 17.33 1.48
N ALA A 6 -8.24 18.10 1.45
CA ALA A 6 -8.83 18.65 2.68
C ALA A 6 -9.36 17.53 3.60
N VAL A 7 -9.94 16.47 3.04
CA VAL A 7 -10.42 15.31 3.80
C VAL A 7 -9.25 14.50 4.38
N LEU A 8 -8.24 14.20 3.55
CA LEU A 8 -7.07 13.42 3.96
C LEU A 8 -6.17 14.17 4.95
N GLY A 9 -6.20 15.51 4.96
CA GLY A 9 -5.48 16.35 5.92
C GLY A 9 -6.10 16.39 7.32
N THR A 10 -7.27 15.77 7.53
CA THR A 10 -7.91 15.72 8.86
C THR A 10 -7.16 14.79 9.83
N SER A 11 -7.22 15.10 11.13
CA SER A 11 -6.65 14.23 12.18
C SER A 11 -7.29 12.84 12.22
N ALA A 12 -8.58 12.76 11.88
CA ALA A 12 -9.32 11.51 11.75
C ALA A 12 -8.75 10.64 10.61
N ALA A 13 -8.51 11.23 9.43
CA ALA A 13 -7.90 10.52 8.30
C ALA A 13 -6.49 10.03 8.65
N GLY A 14 -5.65 10.85 9.30
CA GLY A 14 -4.33 10.44 9.73
C GLY A 14 -4.35 9.28 10.75
N THR A 15 -5.32 9.29 11.68
CA THR A 15 -5.50 8.19 12.65
C THR A 15 -5.96 6.90 11.98
N TRP A 16 -6.95 7.00 11.09
CA TRP A 16 -7.40 5.87 10.28
C TRP A 16 -6.25 5.29 9.45
N ALA A 17 -5.47 6.13 8.77
CA ALA A 17 -4.37 5.70 7.92
C ALA A 17 -3.31 4.90 8.69
N ARG A 18 -2.92 5.37 9.88
CA ARG A 18 -2.00 4.62 10.77
C ARG A 18 -2.56 3.26 11.17
N VAL A 19 -3.87 3.14 11.38
CA VAL A 19 -4.51 1.85 11.67
C VAL A 19 -4.42 0.92 10.45
N GLN A 20 -4.64 1.44 9.24
CA GLN A 20 -4.57 0.64 8.01
C GLN A 20 -3.16 0.10 7.72
N LEU A 21 -2.12 0.89 8.00
CA LEU A 21 -0.72 0.53 7.68
C LEU A 21 -0.02 -0.27 8.78
N ARG A 22 -0.53 -0.24 10.02
CA ARG A 22 0.05 -0.94 11.18
C ARG A 22 0.42 -2.40 10.91
N PRO A 23 -0.41 -3.25 10.25
CA PRO A 23 -0.03 -4.63 9.99
C PRO A 23 1.26 -4.75 9.16
N LEU A 24 1.41 -3.89 8.13
CA LEU A 24 2.57 -3.89 7.24
C LEU A 24 3.84 -3.44 7.98
N GLU A 25 3.71 -2.44 8.86
CA GLU A 25 4.80 -1.93 9.71
C GLU A 25 5.27 -2.97 10.73
N GLN A 26 4.36 -3.80 11.26
CA GLN A 26 4.67 -4.80 12.27
C GLN A 26 5.29 -6.09 11.70
N ALA A 27 4.92 -6.49 10.47
CA ALA A 27 5.30 -7.79 9.94
C ALA A 27 6.77 -7.91 9.51
N ARG A 28 7.37 -6.83 8.97
CA ARG A 28 8.83 -6.56 8.77
C ARG A 28 8.95 -5.10 8.28
N PRO A 29 9.37 -4.14 9.12
CA PRO A 29 8.94 -2.75 9.01
C PRO A 29 9.15 -2.07 7.65
N THR A 30 10.31 -2.27 7.03
CA THR A 30 10.69 -1.48 5.85
C THR A 30 10.38 -2.17 4.53
N ALA A 31 10.65 -3.47 4.41
CA ALA A 31 10.63 -4.15 3.11
C ALA A 31 9.21 -4.41 2.58
N THR A 32 8.26 -4.76 3.46
CA THR A 32 6.87 -5.05 3.07
C THR A 32 6.14 -3.77 2.72
N LEU A 33 6.22 -2.76 3.59
CA LEU A 33 5.62 -1.45 3.35
C LEU A 33 6.18 -0.81 2.07
N GLU A 34 7.50 -0.88 1.86
CA GLU A 34 8.12 -0.34 0.65
C GLU A 34 7.71 -1.10 -0.62
N THR A 35 7.53 -2.42 -0.54
CA THR A 35 7.02 -3.20 -1.68
C THR A 35 5.62 -2.72 -2.08
N VAL A 36 4.72 -2.57 -1.10
CA VAL A 36 3.34 -2.09 -1.35
C VAL A 36 3.35 -0.66 -1.89
N ARG A 37 4.15 0.23 -1.28
CA ARG A 37 4.28 1.62 -1.73
C ARG A 37 4.81 1.72 -3.15
N THR A 38 5.87 0.98 -3.49
CA THR A 38 6.44 0.94 -4.85
C THR A 38 5.43 0.39 -5.85
N TRP A 39 4.66 -0.63 -5.48
CA TRP A 39 3.60 -1.17 -6.32
C TRP A 39 2.46 -0.16 -6.55
N LEU A 40 2.04 0.58 -5.53
CA LEU A 40 1.02 1.63 -5.67
C LEU A 40 1.51 2.80 -6.52
N ARG A 41 2.78 3.23 -6.39
CA ARG A 41 3.40 4.23 -7.29
C ARG A 41 3.48 3.77 -8.74
N ALA A 42 3.52 2.47 -8.97
CA ALA A 42 3.49 1.86 -10.29
C ALA A 42 2.06 1.57 -10.79
N ASP A 43 1.06 2.33 -10.35
CA ASP A 43 -0.37 2.16 -10.65
C ASP A 43 -0.91 0.75 -10.37
N ALA A 44 -0.37 0.09 -9.34
CA ALA A 44 -0.67 -1.31 -9.04
C ALA A 44 -0.34 -2.30 -10.20
N ARG A 45 0.50 -1.91 -11.16
CA ARG A 45 0.95 -2.78 -12.26
C ARG A 45 2.14 -3.63 -11.80
N LEU A 46 1.90 -4.92 -11.62
CA LEU A 46 2.89 -5.86 -11.10
C LEU A 46 4.22 -5.88 -11.89
N PRO A 47 4.25 -5.86 -13.25
CA PRO A 47 5.51 -5.79 -13.99
C PRO A 47 6.30 -4.52 -13.74
N ALA A 48 5.63 -3.37 -13.69
CA ALA A 48 6.28 -2.08 -13.44
C ALA A 48 6.82 -1.99 -12.01
N ALA A 49 6.07 -2.51 -11.03
CA ALA A 49 6.53 -2.63 -9.65
C ALA A 49 7.77 -3.54 -9.54
N ALA A 50 7.79 -4.68 -10.24
CA ALA A 50 8.94 -5.58 -10.24
C ALA A 50 10.19 -4.92 -10.81
N ALA A 51 10.04 -4.17 -11.93
CA ALA A 51 11.12 -3.39 -12.52
C ALA A 51 11.63 -2.30 -11.56
N ALA A 52 10.73 -1.55 -10.93
CA ALA A 52 11.08 -0.50 -9.96
C ALA A 52 11.78 -1.06 -8.70
N LEU A 53 11.42 -2.27 -8.28
CA LEU A 53 12.03 -2.97 -7.14
C LEU A 53 13.35 -3.68 -7.50
N GLY A 54 13.72 -3.77 -8.78
CA GLY A 54 14.90 -4.51 -9.24
C GLY A 54 14.79 -6.03 -9.00
N ILE A 55 13.59 -6.60 -9.07
CA ILE A 55 13.34 -8.03 -8.82
C ILE A 55 12.52 -8.67 -9.94
N SER A 56 12.48 -10.01 -9.96
CA SER A 56 11.66 -10.75 -10.92
C SER A 56 10.16 -10.55 -10.68
N LEU A 57 9.34 -10.71 -11.73
CA LEU A 57 7.88 -10.66 -11.64
C LEU A 57 7.31 -11.66 -10.60
N PRO A 58 7.73 -12.94 -10.57
CA PRO A 58 7.32 -13.87 -9.51
C PRO A 58 7.77 -13.44 -8.12
N GLY A 59 8.95 -12.82 -8.01
CA GLY A 59 9.47 -12.27 -6.75
C GLY A 59 8.60 -11.13 -6.21
N ALA A 60 8.20 -10.19 -7.07
CA ALA A 60 7.27 -9.12 -6.72
C ALA A 60 5.90 -9.68 -6.30
N ARG A 61 5.38 -10.66 -7.05
CA ARG A 61 4.12 -11.36 -6.70
C ARG A 61 4.20 -11.97 -5.31
N LYS A 62 5.26 -12.74 -5.03
CA LYS A 62 5.47 -13.40 -3.73
C LYS A 62 5.49 -12.39 -2.58
N ARG A 63 6.14 -11.24 -2.76
CA ARG A 63 6.18 -10.20 -1.71
C ARG A 63 4.82 -9.54 -1.51
N LEU A 64 4.05 -9.28 -2.57
CA LEU A 64 2.70 -8.73 -2.45
C LEU A 64 1.72 -9.74 -1.84
N THR A 65 1.81 -11.03 -2.17
CA THR A 65 1.02 -12.07 -1.50
C THR A 65 1.32 -12.16 -0.01
N ARG A 66 2.59 -12.04 0.39
CA ARG A 66 2.93 -11.94 1.81
C ARG A 66 2.31 -10.68 2.47
N ALA A 67 2.21 -9.57 1.75
CA ALA A 67 1.53 -8.39 2.26
C ALA A 67 0.02 -8.63 2.40
N GLU A 68 -0.61 -9.37 1.47
CA GLU A 68 -2.01 -9.82 1.58
C GLU A 68 -2.23 -10.65 2.85
N ASP A 69 -1.35 -11.62 3.12
CA ASP A 69 -1.43 -12.49 4.31
C ASP A 69 -1.42 -11.68 5.61
N VAL A 70 -0.54 -10.67 5.69
CA VAL A 70 -0.41 -9.78 6.86
C VAL A 70 -1.61 -8.84 6.99
N LEU A 71 -2.15 -8.36 5.87
CA LEU A 71 -3.30 -7.47 5.84
C LEU A 71 -4.64 -8.19 6.07
N GLY A 72 -4.68 -9.50 5.86
CA GLY A 72 -5.91 -10.29 5.80
C GLY A 72 -6.84 -9.87 4.65
N ARG A 73 -6.30 -9.21 3.61
CA ARG A 73 -7.05 -8.62 2.49
C ARG A 73 -6.28 -8.75 1.19
N SER A 74 -6.99 -8.98 0.09
CA SER A 74 -6.39 -9.05 -1.24
C SER A 74 -5.82 -7.70 -1.71
N LEU A 75 -4.74 -7.77 -2.47
CA LEU A 75 -4.10 -6.68 -3.21
C LEU A 75 -4.09 -6.97 -4.71
N LEU A 76 -3.81 -8.22 -5.09
CA LEU A 76 -3.63 -8.67 -6.47
C LEU A 76 -4.93 -9.12 -7.13
N THR A 77 -5.95 -9.46 -6.34
CA THR A 77 -7.25 -9.93 -6.81
C THR A 77 -8.38 -9.03 -6.30
N ALA A 78 -9.48 -8.96 -7.06
CA ALA A 78 -10.66 -8.22 -6.66
C ALA A 78 -11.53 -9.07 -5.72
N PRO A 79 -12.16 -8.45 -4.70
CA PRO A 79 -12.02 -7.06 -4.28
C PRO A 79 -10.66 -6.79 -3.61
N SER A 80 -10.00 -5.68 -3.97
CA SER A 80 -8.64 -5.35 -3.51
C SER A 80 -8.60 -4.15 -2.57
N ALA A 81 -7.77 -4.20 -1.53
CA ALA A 81 -7.53 -3.10 -0.59
C ALA A 81 -6.65 -1.95 -1.16
N LYS A 82 -6.27 -1.99 -2.45
CA LYS A 82 -5.30 -1.07 -3.05
C LYS A 82 -5.68 0.41 -2.91
N TYR A 83 -6.97 0.74 -3.06
CA TYR A 83 -7.44 2.14 -2.96
C TYR A 83 -7.44 2.63 -1.51
N GLU A 84 -7.83 1.78 -0.56
CA GLU A 84 -7.73 2.12 0.87
C GLU A 84 -6.28 2.38 1.27
N LEU A 85 -5.35 1.53 0.83
CA LEU A 85 -3.93 1.71 1.13
C LEU A 85 -3.33 2.93 0.44
N TRP A 86 -3.76 3.24 -0.80
CA TRP A 86 -3.36 4.46 -1.49
C TRP A 86 -3.82 5.71 -0.72
N LEU A 87 -5.09 5.73 -0.28
CA LEU A 87 -5.64 6.83 0.51
C LEU A 87 -4.94 6.97 1.87
N ALA A 88 -4.68 5.85 2.55
CA ALA A 88 -3.95 5.85 3.83
C ALA A 88 -2.54 6.41 3.67
N MET A 89 -1.79 5.96 2.66
CA MET A 89 -0.45 6.46 2.40
C MET A 89 -0.43 7.94 2.00
N ARG A 90 -1.41 8.41 1.21
CA ARG A 90 -1.56 9.82 0.86
C ARG A 90 -1.91 10.69 2.07
N ALA A 91 -2.78 10.22 2.97
CA ALA A 91 -3.09 10.91 4.23
C ALA A 91 -1.88 11.08 5.16
N LEU A 92 -0.85 10.24 5.01
CA LEU A 92 0.41 10.34 5.76
C LEU A 92 1.55 10.99 4.95
N GLY A 93 1.28 11.52 3.75
CA GLY A 93 2.30 12.16 2.89
C GLY A 93 3.37 11.19 2.36
N SER A 94 3.04 9.90 2.25
CA SER A 94 3.98 8.84 1.86
C SER A 94 3.79 8.33 0.42
N LEU A 95 2.81 8.89 -0.31
CA LEU A 95 2.57 8.70 -1.74
C LEU A 95 2.39 10.05 -2.44
#